data_AF-W6RMW7-F1
#
_entry.id   AF-W6RMW7-F1
#
_cell.length_a   1.000
_cell.length_b   1.000
_cell.length_c   1.000
_cell.angle_alpha   90.00
_cell.angle_beta   90.00
_cell.angle_gamma   90.00
#
_symmetry.space_group_name_H-M   'P 1'
#
loop_
_entity.id
_entity.type
_entity.pdbx_description
1 polymer ?
#
loop_
_entity_poly.entity_id
_entity_poly.type
_entity_poly.pdbx_seq_one_letter_code
_entity_poly.pdbx_strand_id
1 'polypeptide(L)'
;MQEPDDFTKHAREVLADEPELLNRLLALRGEVQMFAAQRMPTSAPPPANLLNARNQHLLEEPGRLLGDEKFEKVFGFKRGEQINLVDPSLYNIDE
;
A
#
# COMPACT_ATOMS: atom_id res chain seq x y z
N MET A 1 12.79 -16.69 -11.84
CA MET A 1 11.41 -16.67 -11.31
C MET A 1 11.47 -15.84 -10.04
N GLN A 2 10.90 -14.64 -10.04
CA GLN A 2 10.87 -13.79 -8.85
C GLN A 2 9.86 -14.41 -7.89
N GLU A 3 10.30 -14.83 -6.71
CA GLU A 3 9.40 -15.45 -5.72
C GLU A 3 8.29 -14.46 -5.33
N PRO A 4 7.04 -14.94 -5.10
CA PRO A 4 5.99 -14.08 -4.63
C PRO A 4 6.39 -13.51 -3.25
N ASP A 5 6.42 -12.18 -3.14
CA ASP A 5 6.64 -11.50 -1.86
C ASP A 5 5.66 -12.01 -0.79
N ASP A 6 6.01 -11.89 0.49
CA ASP A 6 5.12 -12.24 1.62
C ASP A 6 3.71 -11.63 1.49
N PHE A 7 3.61 -10.40 0.97
CA PHE A 7 2.32 -9.79 0.66
C PHE A 7 1.52 -10.58 -0.38
N THR A 8 2.15 -11.04 -1.45
CA THR A 8 1.48 -11.81 -2.51
C THR A 8 1.06 -13.19 -2.02
N LYS A 9 1.84 -13.81 -1.13
CA LYS A 9 1.48 -15.07 -0.47
C LYS A 9 0.26 -14.87 0.43
N HIS A 10 0.31 -13.88 1.32
CA HIS A 10 -0.80 -13.56 2.22
C HIS A 10 -2.08 -13.17 1.47
N ALA A 11 -1.98 -12.29 0.46
CA ALA A 11 -3.12 -11.91 -0.36
C ALA A 11 -3.72 -13.10 -1.11
N ARG A 12 -2.89 -14.06 -1.56
CA ARG A 12 -3.35 -15.32 -2.14
C ARG A 12 -4.11 -16.19 -1.16
N GLU A 13 -3.69 -16.24 0.10
CA GLU A 13 -4.38 -16.99 1.14
C GLU A 13 -5.71 -16.34 1.51
N VAL A 14 -5.75 -15.02 1.68
CA VAL A 14 -6.96 -14.27 2.04
C VAL A 14 -7.98 -14.26 0.89
N LEU A 15 -7.51 -14.16 -0.36
CA LEU A 15 -8.34 -14.09 -1.57
C LEU A 15 -8.35 -15.41 -2.35
N ALA A 16 -8.10 -16.54 -1.69
CA ALA A 16 -8.05 -17.85 -2.33
C ALA A 16 -9.36 -18.20 -3.08
N ASP A 17 -10.49 -17.74 -2.55
CA ASP A 17 -11.83 -17.94 -3.12
C ASP A 17 -12.16 -16.96 -4.27
N GLU A 18 -11.37 -15.91 -4.44
CA GLU A 18 -11.59 -14.86 -5.44
C GLU A 18 -10.33 -14.56 -6.29
N PRO A 19 -9.95 -15.48 -7.20
CA PRO A 19 -8.74 -15.35 -8.02
C PRO A 19 -8.77 -14.14 -8.96
N GLU A 20 -9.97 -13.69 -9.38
CA GLU A 20 -10.12 -12.47 -10.17
C GLU A 20 -9.80 -11.20 -9.36
N LEU A 21 -10.23 -11.16 -8.11
CA LEU A 21 -9.98 -10.05 -7.20
C LEU A 21 -8.50 -9.96 -6.86
N LEU A 22 -7.87 -11.11 -6.60
CA LEU A 22 -6.44 -11.23 -6.38
C LEU A 22 -5.64 -10.70 -7.58
N ASN A 23 -5.98 -11.11 -8.80
CA ASN A 23 -5.26 -10.63 -10.00
C ASN A 23 -5.40 -9.12 -10.16
N ARG A 24 -6.59 -8.54 -9.91
CA ARG A 24 -6.80 -7.10 -9.94
C ARG A 24 -5.98 -6.38 -8.86
N LEU A 25 -5.92 -6.93 -7.66
CA LEU A 25 -5.11 -6.38 -6.57
C LEU A 25 -3.61 -6.38 -6.91
N LEU A 26 -3.10 -7.48 -7.49
CA LEU A 26 -1.69 -7.58 -7.88
C LEU A 26 -1.34 -6.66 -9.05
N ALA A 27 -2.25 -6.51 -10.03
CA ALA A 27 -2.10 -5.53 -11.11
C ALA A 27 -2.05 -4.10 -10.56
N LEU A 28 -2.99 -3.76 -9.69
CA LEU A 28 -3.06 -2.46 -9.04
C LEU A 28 -1.81 -2.17 -8.20
N ARG A 29 -1.29 -3.16 -7.46
CA ARG A 29 -0.02 -3.03 -6.72
C ARG A 29 1.13 -2.66 -7.66
N GLY A 30 1.20 -3.26 -8.86
CA GLY A 30 2.20 -2.92 -9.87
C GLY A 30 2.11 -1.47 -10.32
N GLU A 31 0.89 -0.99 -10.61
CA GLU A 31 0.65 0.41 -10.99
C GLU A 31 1.02 1.39 -9.87
N VAL A 32 0.61 1.06 -8.64
CA VAL A 32 0.93 1.84 -7.43
C VAL A 32 2.43 1.89 -7.19
N GLN A 33 3.14 0.77 -7.34
CA GLN A 33 4.60 0.72 -7.20
C GLN A 33 5.30 1.51 -8.29
N MET A 34 4.84 1.42 -9.54
CA MET A 34 5.37 2.24 -10.63
C MET A 34 5.13 3.72 -10.36
N PHE A 35 3.94 4.09 -9.89
CA PHE A 35 3.64 5.46 -9.49
C PHE A 35 4.54 5.92 -8.35
N ALA A 36 4.70 5.11 -7.30
CA ALA A 36 5.57 5.38 -6.15
C ALA A 36 7.05 5.53 -6.56
N ALA A 37 7.51 4.70 -7.49
CA ALA A 37 8.87 4.71 -8.03
C ALA A 37 9.16 5.90 -8.96
N GLN A 38 8.13 6.62 -9.43
CA GLN A 38 8.35 7.89 -10.12
C GLN A 38 9.08 8.84 -9.16
N ARG A 39 10.32 9.20 -9.51
CA ARG A 39 11.12 10.14 -8.73
C ARG A 39 10.38 11.45 -8.62
N MET A 40 10.09 11.86 -7.39
CA MET A 40 9.63 13.22 -7.14
C MET A 40 10.74 14.19 -7.61
N PRO A 41 10.41 15.23 -8.38
CA PRO A 41 11.39 16.13 -9.01
C PRO A 41 12.12 17.05 -8.02
N THR A 42 11.98 16.83 -6.71
CA THR A 42 12.47 17.70 -5.65
C THR A 42 13.67 17.07 -4.93
N SER A 43 14.74 17.85 -4.75
CA SER A 43 15.99 17.44 -4.08
C SER A 43 15.88 17.24 -2.57
N ALA A 44 14.71 17.49 -1.97
CA ALA A 44 14.46 17.29 -0.55
C ALA A 44 13.51 16.10 -0.34
N PRO A 45 13.73 15.25 0.68
CA PRO A 45 12.78 14.23 1.04
C PRO A 45 11.41 14.88 1.33
N PRO A 46 10.31 14.37 0.74
CA PRO A 46 8.98 14.90 0.98
C PRO A 46 8.62 14.75 2.47
N PRO A 47 7.90 15.73 3.06
CA PRO A 47 7.50 15.65 4.45
C PRO A 47 6.60 14.42 4.67
N ALA A 48 6.69 13.80 5.85
CA ALA A 48 5.94 12.59 6.19
C ALA A 48 4.42 12.73 5.93
N ASN A 49 3.86 13.92 6.16
CA ASN A 49 2.45 14.23 5.84
C ASN A 49 2.11 14.10 4.34
N LEU A 50 3.02 14.50 3.45
CA LEU A 50 2.84 14.36 2.01
C LEU A 50 2.97 12.90 1.57
N LEU A 51 3.90 12.15 2.17
CA LEU A 51 4.03 10.71 1.94
C LEU A 51 2.80 9.95 2.43
N ASN A 52 2.29 10.27 3.61
CA ASN A 52 1.08 9.67 4.16
C ASN A 52 -0.15 10.02 3.31
N ALA A 53 -0.31 11.27 2.85
CA ALA A 53 -1.40 11.64 1.95
C ALA A 53 -1.33 10.91 0.59
N ARG A 54 -0.11 10.79 0.04
CA ARG A 54 0.12 10.01 -1.18
C ARG A 54 -0.23 8.54 -0.96
N ASN A 55 0.23 7.94 0.14
CA ASN A 55 -0.06 6.56 0.46
C ASN A 55 -1.54 6.31 0.74
N GLN A 56 -2.24 7.24 1.39
CA GLN A 56 -3.69 7.16 1.57
C GLN A 56 -4.42 7.09 0.24
N HIS A 57 -4.05 7.96 -0.72
CA HIS A 57 -4.63 7.90 -2.06
C HIS A 57 -4.33 6.57 -2.76
N LEU A 58 -3.12 6.03 -2.60
CA LEU A 58 -2.74 4.73 -3.15
C LEU A 58 -3.52 3.56 -2.52
N LEU A 59 -4.03 3.73 -1.30
CA LEU A 59 -4.82 2.74 -0.58
C LEU A 59 -6.33 2.85 -0.80
N GLU A 60 -6.83 3.97 -1.34
CA GLU A 60 -8.25 4.14 -1.64
C GLU A 60 -8.76 3.15 -2.70
N GLU A 61 -7.96 2.94 -3.74
CA GLU A 61 -8.30 2.08 -4.86
C GLU A 61 -8.33 0.58 -4.48
N PRO A 62 -7.31 0.00 -3.80
CA PRO A 62 -7.41 -1.35 -3.28
C PRO A 62 -8.50 -1.46 -2.21
N GLY A 63 -8.74 -0.40 -1.43
CA GLY A 63 -9.87 -0.34 -0.50
C GLY A 63 -11.22 -0.49 -1.19
N ARG A 64 -11.45 0.23 -2.29
CA ARG A 64 -12.67 0.10 -3.09
C ARG A 64 -12.78 -1.27 -3.75
N LEU A 65 -11.67 -1.81 -4.21
CA LEU A 65 -11.62 -3.12 -4.87
C LEU A 65 -11.94 -4.27 -3.90
N LEU A 66 -11.30 -4.29 -2.73
CA LEU A 66 -11.42 -5.36 -1.75
C LEU A 66 -12.68 -5.22 -0.88
N GLY A 67 -13.15 -4.00 -0.66
CA GLY A 67 -14.14 -3.70 0.37
C GLY A 67 -13.54 -3.79 1.78
N ASP A 68 -14.26 -3.31 2.79
CA ASP A 68 -13.74 -3.12 4.15
C ASP A 68 -13.22 -4.39 4.81
N GLU A 69 -13.96 -5.51 4.69
CA GLU A 69 -13.60 -6.78 5.36
C GLU A 69 -12.33 -7.42 4.75
N LYS A 70 -12.25 -7.50 3.42
CA LYS A 70 -11.09 -8.13 2.76
C LYS A 70 -9.88 -7.20 2.79
N PHE A 71 -10.09 -5.90 2.76
CA PHE A 71 -9.02 -4.94 2.93
C PHE A 71 -8.36 -5.09 4.30
N GLU A 72 -9.14 -5.17 5.38
CA GLU A 72 -8.60 -5.41 6.72
C GLU A 72 -7.87 -6.75 6.81
N LYS A 73 -8.37 -7.81 6.18
CA LYS A 73 -7.70 -9.11 6.16
C LYS A 73 -6.38 -9.10 5.38
N VAL A 74 -6.33 -8.42 4.22
CA VAL A 74 -5.14 -8.36 3.36
C VAL A 74 -4.09 -7.42 3.91
N PHE A 75 -4.50 -6.26 4.43
CA PHE A 75 -3.60 -5.20 4.86
C PHE A 75 -3.35 -5.15 6.37
N GLY A 76 -4.19 -5.79 7.17
CA GLY A 76 -4.09 -5.82 8.64
C GLY A 76 -4.64 -4.59 9.35
N PHE A 77 -5.33 -3.69 8.64
CA PHE A 77 -5.87 -2.44 9.18
C PHE A 77 -7.16 -2.01 8.46
N LYS A 78 -7.94 -1.13 9.08
CA LYS A 78 -9.20 -0.65 8.49
C LYS A 78 -8.99 0.37 7.38
N ARG A 79 -9.91 0.36 6.41
CA ARG A 79 -10.02 1.44 5.42
C ARG A 79 -10.33 2.75 6.15
N GLY A 80 -9.59 3.80 5.81
CA GLY A 80 -9.77 5.12 6.41
C GLY A 80 -9.09 5.28 7.79
N GLU A 81 -8.45 4.24 8.32
CA GLU A 81 -7.53 4.43 9.44
C GLU A 81 -6.35 5.29 8.95
N GLN A 82 -5.90 6.25 9.76
CA GLN A 82 -4.76 7.09 9.41
C GLN A 82 -3.48 6.26 9.55
N ILE A 83 -3.11 5.59 8.47
CA ILE A 83 -1.94 4.71 8.48
C ILE A 83 -0.73 5.58 8.26
N ASN A 84 0.02 5.77 9.35
CA ASN A 84 1.35 6.36 9.28
C ASN A 84 2.31 5.31 8.70
N LEU A 85 2.24 5.13 7.38
CA LEU A 85 3.13 4.23 6.63
C LEU A 85 4.59 4.69 6.68
N VAL A 86 4.80 5.98 6.91
CA VAL A 86 6.09 6.50 7.35
C VAL A 86 5.91 6.92 8.80
N ASP A 87 6.59 6.21 9.71
CA ASP A 87 6.65 6.63 11.10
C ASP A 87 7.28 8.02 11.14
N PRO A 88 6.56 9.08 11.55
CA PRO A 88 7.13 10.43 11.56
C PRO A 88 8.33 10.52 12.52
N SER A 89 8.46 9.58 13.47
CA SER A 89 9.60 9.50 14.39
C SER A 89 10.89 9.04 13.70
N LEU A 90 10.83 8.41 12.51
CA LEU A 90 12.02 8.08 11.72
C LEU A 90 12.70 9.33 11.12
N TYR A 91 12.03 10.48 11.12
CA TYR A 91 12.59 11.77 10.72
C TYR A 91 13.05 12.63 11.91
N ASN A 92 13.00 12.13 13.15
CA ASN A 92 13.82 12.67 14.23
C ASN A 92 15.21 12.06 14.11
N ILE A 93 16.03 12.66 13.25
CA ILE A 93 17.46 12.74 13.52
C ILE A 93 17.58 13.68 14.72
N ASP A 94 17.55 13.08 15.92
CA ASP A 94 18.05 13.72 17.14
C ASP A 94 19.49 14.19 16.86
N GLU A 95 19.66 15.52 17.00
CA GLU A 95 20.85 16.34 17.27
C GLU A 95 22.21 16.02 16.60
#